data_AF-A0A1I1RTQ3-F1
#
_entry.id   AF-A0A1I1RTQ3-F1
#
_cell.length_a   1.000
_cell.length_b   1.000
_cell.length_c   1.000
_cell.angle_alpha   90.00
_cell.angle_beta   90.00
_cell.angle_gamma   90.00
#
_symmetry.space_group_name_H-M   'P 1'
#
loop_
_entity.id
_entity.type
_entity.pdbx_description
1 polymer ?
#
loop_
_entity_poly.entity_id
_entity_poly.type
_entity_poly.pdbx_seq_one_letter_code
_entity_poly.pdbx_strand_id
1 'polypeptide(L)'
;MIECSKGGEIMNRIKELRKSHSLSQAELAKETGISNQAISFYENGKRQPKIETWQRLAKFFNVSVPYIQGLTYTTEQMVKIIHDFYFMGYDSEHAFSVSDDFSNEVNIYIKVNSDDVIPRELYREDETEFKITDTVEKYWLKHFKSIFAIPKIRNIKKNNYDRVISAIHIVIEGRNRSPKTPHDLTYLGQFFIKKYEKESKYHSDTIDKIKYLDLSSAKIAINEYADLIIQLRDEVNNFKKDSYNEKDYDKQFAQYVKAELYNLYEPTKHDIIEFSKIIDELVNKIMNDKEFKKRLLNEEDKQDYLEIFRNYKKQHNENVAIIDEYIEDLKDREIDPNLYYEDIDETYNTDNIYLDEFEDQ
;
A
#
# COMPACT_ATOMS: atom_id res chain seq x y z
N MET A 1 21.82 -10.36 8.78
CA MET A 1 22.18 -9.30 9.75
C MET A 1 22.81 -8.15 8.98
N ILE A 2 22.08 -7.05 8.82
CA ILE A 2 22.62 -5.82 8.21
C ILE A 2 23.17 -4.99 9.37
N GLU A 3 24.50 -4.82 9.42
CA GLU A 3 25.18 -3.98 10.40
C GLU A 3 24.75 -2.52 10.22
N CYS A 4 23.77 -2.09 11.00
CA CYS A 4 23.43 -0.69 11.14
C CYS A 4 24.30 -0.05 12.24
N SER A 5 25.23 0.80 11.79
CA SER A 5 25.88 1.90 12.53
C SER A 5 26.85 1.57 13.67
N LYS A 6 28.11 1.99 13.48
CA LYS A 6 28.93 2.52 14.57
C LYS A 6 28.21 3.72 15.20
N GLY A 7 27.71 3.55 16.43
CA GLY A 7 27.12 4.59 17.28
C GLY A 7 25.66 4.89 16.96
N GLY A 8 24.73 4.31 17.72
CA GLY A 8 23.28 4.42 17.57
C GLY A 8 22.66 5.81 17.85
N GLU A 9 23.32 6.90 17.44
CA GLU A 9 22.75 8.25 17.48
C GLU A 9 21.87 8.49 16.26
N ILE A 10 20.58 8.71 16.50
CA ILE A 10 19.63 9.13 15.48
C ILE A 10 20.01 10.54 15.04
N MET A 11 20.64 10.66 13.87
CA MET A 11 20.93 11.97 13.26
C MET A 11 19.63 12.58 12.72
N ASN A 12 19.35 13.83 13.08
CA ASN A 12 18.24 14.58 12.52
C ASN A 12 18.48 14.94 11.04
N ARG A 13 17.42 15.36 10.34
CA ARG A 13 17.42 15.66 8.90
C ARG A 13 17.49 17.15 8.57
N ILE A 14 17.81 18.02 9.53
CA ILE A 14 17.82 19.48 9.30
C ILE A 14 18.80 19.83 8.17
N LYS A 15 20.01 19.28 8.23
CA LYS A 15 21.07 19.55 7.23
C LYS A 15 20.70 19.01 5.85
N GLU A 16 20.12 17.82 5.82
CA GLU A 16 19.66 17.14 4.59
C GLU A 16 18.58 17.97 3.90
N LEU A 17 17.52 18.33 4.64
CA LEU A 17 16.40 19.14 4.15
C LEU A 17 16.84 20.54 3.71
N ARG A 18 17.73 21.18 4.47
CA ARG A 18 18.28 22.47 4.08
C ARG A 18 19.00 22.40 2.73
N LYS A 19 19.83 21.37 2.54
CA LYS A 19 20.59 21.18 1.29
C LYS A 19 19.69 20.84 0.11
N SER A 20 18.63 20.04 0.31
CA SER A 20 17.68 19.73 -0.77
C SER A 20 16.91 20.96 -1.25
N HIS A 21 16.74 21.96 -0.38
CA HIS A 21 16.16 23.26 -0.71
C HIS A 21 17.20 24.28 -1.21
N SER A 22 18.46 23.87 -1.41
CA SER A 22 19.57 24.74 -1.85
C SER A 22 19.82 25.96 -0.94
N LEU A 23 19.51 25.85 0.35
CA LEU A 23 19.67 26.94 1.32
C LEU A 23 21.02 26.87 2.05
N SER A 24 21.61 28.03 2.33
CA SER A 24 22.66 28.18 3.34
C SER A 24 22.08 28.16 4.76
N GLN A 25 22.93 27.93 5.77
CA GLN A 25 22.49 27.98 7.17
C GLN A 25 21.97 29.38 7.56
N ALA A 26 22.53 30.43 6.96
CA ALA A 26 22.12 31.82 7.17
C ALA A 26 20.75 32.13 6.55
N GLU A 27 20.46 31.59 5.36
CA GLU A 27 19.13 31.73 4.75
C GLU A 27 18.07 30.98 5.54
N LEU A 28 18.34 29.73 5.95
CA LEU A 28 17.42 28.99 6.81
C LEU A 28 17.19 29.72 8.14
N ALA A 29 18.22 30.35 8.70
CA ALA A 29 18.12 31.17 9.92
C ALA A 29 17.14 32.34 9.74
N LYS A 30 17.27 33.04 8.61
CA LYS A 30 16.43 34.18 8.25
C LYS A 30 14.97 33.76 8.09
N GLU A 31 14.71 32.71 7.32
CA GLU A 31 13.35 32.25 7.02
C GLU A 31 12.62 31.66 8.24
N THR A 32 13.35 31.01 9.16
CA THR A 32 12.76 30.37 10.34
C THR A 32 12.82 31.22 11.61
N GLY A 33 13.53 32.35 11.57
CA GLY A 33 13.80 33.17 12.76
C GLY A 33 14.60 32.43 13.85
N ILE A 34 15.32 31.37 13.48
CA ILE A 34 16.23 30.62 14.37
C ILE A 34 17.63 31.16 14.12
N SER A 35 18.46 31.34 15.16
CA SER A 35 19.81 31.87 14.94
C SER A 35 20.66 30.92 14.09
N ASN A 36 21.50 31.48 13.21
CA ASN A 36 22.43 30.71 12.38
C ASN A 36 23.32 29.78 13.23
N GLN A 37 23.76 30.26 14.40
CA GLN A 37 24.53 29.45 15.36
C GLN A 37 23.71 28.26 15.90
N ALA A 38 22.43 28.46 16.21
CA ALA A 38 21.56 27.38 16.67
C ALA A 38 21.36 26.32 15.58
N ILE A 39 21.08 26.73 14.34
CA ILE A 39 20.99 25.80 13.19
C ILE A 39 22.27 24.98 13.04
N SER A 40 23.44 25.64 13.07
CA SER A 40 24.73 24.94 12.99
C SER A 40 24.92 23.94 14.13
N PHE A 41 24.50 24.26 15.36
CA PHE A 41 24.57 23.32 16.48
C PHE A 41 23.59 22.15 16.32
N TYR A 42 22.39 22.40 15.81
CA TYR A 42 21.38 21.36 15.56
C TYR A 42 21.83 20.39 14.46
N GLU A 43 22.34 20.89 13.35
CA GLU A 43 22.81 20.09 12.22
C GLU A 43 24.00 19.18 12.56
N ASN A 44 24.79 19.57 13.56
CA ASN A 44 25.98 18.83 13.99
C ASN A 44 25.73 18.03 15.29
N GLY A 45 24.49 17.90 15.74
CA GLY A 45 24.14 17.16 16.96
C GLY A 45 24.63 17.77 18.27
N LYS A 46 25.28 18.95 18.24
CA LYS A 46 25.83 19.63 19.42
C LYS A 46 24.76 20.13 20.39
N ARG A 47 23.55 20.32 19.89
CA ARG A 47 22.37 20.74 20.66
C ARG A 47 21.13 20.10 20.07
N GLN A 48 20.17 19.72 20.91
CA GLN A 48 18.84 19.31 20.44
C GLN A 48 17.89 20.52 20.39
N PRO A 49 17.14 20.72 19.28
CA PRO A 49 16.04 21.66 19.24
C PRO A 49 14.97 21.34 20.29
N LYS A 50 14.29 22.38 20.80
CA LYS A 50 13.08 22.21 21.61
C LYS A 50 11.88 21.90 20.71
N ILE A 51 10.78 21.44 21.30
CA ILE A 51 9.58 21.05 20.55
C ILE A 51 9.05 22.18 19.65
N GLU A 52 9.08 23.43 20.11
CA GLU A 52 8.61 24.59 19.34
C GLU A 52 9.54 24.85 18.13
N THR A 53 10.84 24.59 18.30
CA THR A 53 11.83 24.70 17.22
C THR A 53 11.66 23.57 16.21
N TRP A 54 11.38 22.35 16.67
CA TRP A 54 11.07 21.22 15.80
C TRP A 54 9.81 21.47 14.97
N GLN A 55 8.74 21.93 15.60
CA GLN A 55 7.49 22.29 14.91
C GLN A 55 7.73 23.38 13.87
N ARG A 56 8.54 24.39 14.20
CA ARG A 56 8.86 25.48 13.26
C ARG A 56 9.65 24.98 12.05
N LEU A 57 10.70 24.20 12.26
CA LEU A 57 11.50 23.62 11.17
C LEU A 57 10.67 22.63 10.33
N ALA A 58 9.87 21.78 10.98
CA ALA A 58 8.96 20.85 10.32
C ALA A 58 7.94 21.58 9.43
N LYS A 59 7.32 22.65 9.94
CA LYS A 59 6.41 23.51 9.19
C LYS A 59 7.11 24.18 7.99
N PHE A 60 8.32 24.70 8.18
CA PHE A 60 9.08 25.34 7.11
C PHE A 60 9.39 24.38 5.95
N PHE A 61 9.83 23.16 6.27
CA PHE A 61 10.16 22.14 5.26
C PHE A 61 8.94 21.33 4.78
N ASN A 62 7.74 21.62 5.28
CA ASN A 62 6.52 20.87 5.01
C ASN A 62 6.67 19.35 5.23
N VAL A 63 7.21 18.98 6.39
CA VAL A 63 7.41 17.58 6.80
C VAL A 63 6.88 17.33 8.21
N SER A 64 6.69 16.07 8.59
CA SER A 64 6.31 15.74 9.97
C SER A 64 7.47 15.93 10.94
N VAL A 65 7.17 16.28 12.20
CA VAL A 65 8.17 16.39 13.27
C VAL A 65 9.00 15.10 13.43
N PRO A 66 8.40 13.89 13.44
CA PRO A 66 9.16 12.65 13.49
C PRO A 66 10.11 12.47 12.28
N TYR A 67 9.70 12.93 11.09
CA TYR A 67 10.54 12.83 9.91
C TYR A 67 11.77 13.73 10.01
N ILE A 68 11.62 15.01 10.36
CA ILE A 68 12.78 15.92 10.50
C ILE A 68 13.71 15.52 11.66
N GLN A 69 13.17 14.89 12.70
CA GLN A 69 13.95 14.32 13.79
C GLN A 69 14.75 13.08 13.39
N GLY A 70 14.49 12.50 12.20
CA GLY A 70 15.17 11.30 11.75
C GLY A 70 14.57 10.00 12.32
N LEU A 71 13.36 10.04 12.89
CA LEU A 71 12.72 8.90 13.57
C LEU A 71 12.00 7.93 12.61
N THR A 72 11.64 8.38 11.41
CA THR A 72 10.94 7.57 10.39
C THR A 72 11.85 7.24 9.22
N TYR A 73 11.45 6.36 8.29
CA TYR A 73 12.25 6.04 7.10
C TYR A 73 12.25 7.16 6.05
N THR A 74 13.37 7.35 5.33
CA THR A 74 13.36 8.14 4.08
C THR A 74 12.82 7.31 2.91
N THR A 75 12.55 7.97 1.78
CA THR A 75 12.13 7.27 0.56
C THR A 75 13.22 6.31 0.06
N GLU A 76 14.49 6.71 0.09
CA GLU A 76 15.63 5.88 -0.31
C GLU A 76 15.76 4.66 0.61
N GLN A 77 15.54 4.85 1.92
CA GLN A 77 15.50 3.73 2.87
C GLN A 77 14.33 2.78 2.59
N MET A 78 13.15 3.31 2.24
CA MET A 78 12.01 2.48 1.84
C MET A 78 12.28 1.72 0.53
N VAL A 79 12.92 2.35 -0.46
CA VAL A 79 13.37 1.70 -1.71
C VAL A 79 14.32 0.56 -1.41
N LYS A 80 15.27 0.75 -0.49
CA LYS A 80 16.16 -0.33 -0.07
C LYS A 80 15.39 -1.48 0.60
N ILE A 81 14.47 -1.18 1.51
CA ILE A 81 13.67 -2.20 2.21
C ILE A 81 12.82 -3.01 1.23
N ILE A 82 12.09 -2.35 0.31
CA ILE A 82 11.27 -3.05 -0.69
C ILE A 82 12.13 -3.90 -1.63
N HIS A 83 13.28 -3.37 -2.05
CA HIS A 83 14.20 -4.05 -2.95
C HIS A 83 14.80 -5.30 -2.30
N ASP A 84 15.38 -5.15 -1.11
CA ASP A 84 15.97 -6.26 -0.37
C ASP A 84 14.93 -7.36 -0.13
N PHE A 85 13.70 -6.99 0.24
CA PHE A 85 12.63 -7.95 0.50
C PHE A 85 12.12 -8.65 -0.77
N TYR A 86 11.99 -7.93 -1.88
CA TYR A 86 11.63 -8.51 -3.18
C TYR A 86 12.67 -9.54 -3.64
N PHE A 87 13.96 -9.25 -3.51
CA PHE A 87 15.00 -10.16 -3.98
C PHE A 87 15.38 -11.26 -2.99
N MET A 88 14.86 -11.22 -1.76
CA MET A 88 15.16 -12.20 -0.71
C MET A 88 14.84 -13.65 -1.10
N GLY A 89 13.81 -13.88 -1.93
CA GLY A 89 13.42 -15.22 -2.40
C GLY A 89 14.29 -15.78 -3.53
N TYR A 90 15.17 -14.96 -4.12
CA TYR A 90 16.03 -15.35 -5.25
C TYR A 90 17.39 -15.90 -4.81
N ASP A 91 17.70 -15.86 -3.51
CA ASP A 91 18.89 -16.48 -2.93
C ASP A 91 18.58 -17.95 -2.56
N SER A 92 19.39 -18.87 -3.09
CA SER A 92 18.99 -20.21 -3.58
C SER A 92 18.67 -21.31 -2.55
N GLU A 93 18.22 -21.00 -1.33
CA GLU A 93 17.92 -22.04 -0.32
C GLU A 93 16.49 -22.06 0.23
N HIS A 94 15.62 -21.09 -0.07
CA HIS A 94 14.31 -20.98 0.60
C HIS A 94 13.16 -20.57 -0.33
N ALA A 95 12.92 -21.36 -1.40
CA ALA A 95 11.87 -21.17 -2.41
C ALA A 95 10.40 -21.35 -1.92
N PHE A 96 10.12 -21.09 -0.64
CA PHE A 96 8.79 -21.21 -0.03
C PHE A 96 8.56 -20.14 1.06
N SER A 97 9.16 -18.96 0.93
CA SER A 97 9.14 -17.94 1.99
C SER A 97 8.18 -16.78 1.70
N VAL A 98 7.83 -16.00 2.73
CA VAL A 98 6.92 -14.83 2.67
C VAL A 98 7.35 -13.81 1.59
N SER A 99 8.63 -13.79 1.18
CA SER A 99 9.11 -12.93 0.10
C SER A 99 8.58 -13.28 -1.28
N ASP A 100 8.20 -14.54 -1.52
CA ASP A 100 7.71 -14.98 -2.84
C ASP A 100 6.34 -14.37 -3.14
N ASP A 101 5.48 -14.30 -2.12
CA ASP A 101 4.15 -13.67 -2.23
C ASP A 101 4.28 -12.17 -2.50
N PHE A 102 5.10 -11.48 -1.72
CA PHE A 102 5.32 -10.04 -1.90
C PHE A 102 5.91 -9.72 -3.29
N SER A 103 6.86 -10.53 -3.77
CA SER A 103 7.46 -10.34 -5.09
C SER A 103 6.45 -10.53 -6.21
N ASN A 104 5.59 -11.55 -6.09
CA ASN A 104 4.51 -11.79 -7.04
C ASN A 104 3.51 -10.62 -7.07
N GLU A 105 3.14 -10.07 -5.93
CA GLU A 105 2.25 -8.91 -5.87
C GLU A 105 2.86 -7.65 -6.47
N VAL A 106 4.15 -7.40 -6.19
CA VAL A 106 4.89 -6.31 -6.82
C VAL A 106 4.90 -6.50 -8.34
N ASN A 107 5.15 -7.71 -8.82
CA ASN A 107 5.12 -8.02 -10.26
C ASN A 107 3.74 -7.73 -10.87
N ILE A 108 2.67 -8.22 -10.24
CA ILE A 108 1.30 -8.00 -10.69
C ILE A 108 0.99 -6.50 -10.69
N TYR A 109 1.29 -5.80 -9.60
CA TYR A 109 1.06 -4.37 -9.46
C TYR A 109 1.70 -3.58 -10.61
N ILE A 110 2.98 -3.85 -10.90
CA ILE A 110 3.70 -3.18 -11.97
C ILE A 110 3.08 -3.49 -13.33
N LYS A 111 2.79 -4.77 -13.61
CA LYS A 111 2.17 -5.19 -14.87
C LYS A 111 0.79 -4.57 -15.08
N VAL A 112 -0.04 -4.52 -14.04
CA VAL A 112 -1.40 -3.96 -14.12
C VAL A 112 -1.38 -2.44 -14.24
N ASN A 113 -0.55 -1.76 -13.43
CA ASN A 113 -0.58 -0.29 -13.34
C ASN A 113 0.23 0.40 -14.44
N SER A 114 1.17 -0.30 -15.06
CA SER A 114 2.13 0.32 -16.00
C SER A 114 2.54 -0.53 -17.19
N ASP A 115 2.21 -1.84 -17.20
CA ASP A 115 2.65 -2.81 -18.22
C ASP A 115 4.17 -2.82 -18.45
N ASP A 116 4.97 -2.49 -17.41
CA ASP A 116 6.42 -2.42 -17.49
C ASP A 116 7.07 -3.80 -17.24
N VAL A 117 8.37 -3.93 -17.51
CA VAL A 117 9.16 -5.14 -17.15
C VAL A 117 9.15 -5.34 -15.64
N ILE A 118 9.22 -6.58 -15.15
CA ILE A 118 9.24 -6.82 -13.69
C ILE A 118 10.64 -6.53 -13.10
N PRO A 119 10.78 -6.25 -11.78
CA PRO A 119 12.08 -5.89 -11.21
C PRO A 119 13.21 -6.90 -11.48
N ARG A 120 12.91 -8.22 -11.52
CA ARG A 120 13.91 -9.26 -11.84
C ARG A 120 14.50 -9.14 -13.24
N GLU A 121 13.74 -8.64 -14.22
CA GLU A 121 14.16 -8.48 -15.61
C GLU A 121 15.10 -7.28 -15.81
N LEU A 122 15.32 -6.44 -14.78
CA LEU A 122 16.30 -5.35 -14.80
C LEU A 122 17.75 -5.84 -14.68
N TYR A 123 17.94 -7.11 -14.35
CA TYR A 123 19.23 -7.75 -14.10
C TYR A 123 19.48 -8.87 -15.09
N ARG A 124 20.75 -9.26 -15.27
CA ARG A 124 21.06 -10.41 -16.14
C ARG A 124 20.49 -11.71 -15.56
N GLU A 125 20.27 -12.71 -16.41
CA GLU A 125 19.76 -14.01 -15.96
C GLU A 125 20.72 -14.70 -14.99
N ASP A 126 22.03 -14.55 -15.20
CA ASP A 126 23.11 -15.14 -14.39
C ASP A 126 23.48 -14.32 -13.15
N GLU A 127 22.86 -13.16 -12.95
CA GLU A 127 23.19 -12.25 -11.85
C GLU A 127 22.53 -12.70 -10.54
N THR A 128 23.37 -12.88 -9.51
CA THR A 128 22.97 -13.30 -8.17
C THR A 128 23.08 -12.18 -7.13
N GLU A 129 23.78 -11.09 -7.46
CA GLU A 129 23.89 -9.90 -6.62
C GLU A 129 23.01 -8.77 -7.16
N PHE A 130 21.79 -8.66 -6.64
CA PHE A 130 20.84 -7.61 -7.03
C PHE A 130 21.20 -6.28 -6.34
N LYS A 131 22.12 -5.51 -6.92
CA LYS A 131 22.51 -4.19 -6.38
C LYS A 131 21.56 -3.10 -6.85
N ILE A 132 21.23 -2.16 -5.97
CA ILE A 132 20.49 -0.95 -6.33
C ILE A 132 21.44 0.00 -7.06
N THR A 133 21.29 0.09 -8.38
CA THR A 133 21.93 1.11 -9.22
C THR A 133 21.02 2.34 -9.34
N ASP A 134 21.54 3.46 -9.83
CA ASP A 134 20.73 4.66 -10.12
C ASP A 134 19.53 4.36 -11.02
N THR A 135 19.68 3.43 -11.97
CA THR A 135 18.60 2.99 -12.87
C THR A 135 17.52 2.23 -12.11
N VAL A 136 17.93 1.32 -11.22
CA VAL A 136 17.00 0.51 -10.40
C VAL A 136 16.30 1.38 -9.36
N GLU A 137 17.00 2.30 -8.72
CA GLU A 137 16.38 3.25 -7.79
C GLU A 137 15.31 4.10 -8.48
N LYS A 138 15.64 4.67 -9.66
CA LYS A 138 14.67 5.42 -10.47
C LYS A 138 13.47 4.56 -10.86
N TYR A 139 13.69 3.29 -11.17
CA TYR A 139 12.61 2.35 -11.47
C TYR A 139 11.68 2.15 -10.27
N TRP A 140 12.21 1.90 -9.06
CA TRP A 140 11.37 1.79 -7.84
C TRP A 140 10.60 3.08 -7.56
N LEU A 141 11.26 4.23 -7.70
CA LEU A 141 10.60 5.53 -7.51
C LEU A 141 9.50 5.77 -8.54
N LYS A 142 9.70 5.39 -9.81
CA LYS A 142 8.67 5.51 -10.86
C LYS A 142 7.37 4.81 -10.44
N HIS A 143 7.48 3.59 -9.91
CA HIS A 143 6.31 2.75 -9.60
C HIS A 143 5.73 2.96 -8.20
N PHE A 144 6.56 3.26 -7.20
CA PHE A 144 6.14 3.23 -5.79
C PHE A 144 6.19 4.58 -5.08
N LYS A 145 6.66 5.67 -5.72
CA LYS A 145 6.73 7.00 -5.08
C LYS A 145 5.40 7.47 -4.50
N SER A 146 4.28 7.20 -5.18
CA SER A 146 2.94 7.54 -4.68
C SER A 146 2.55 6.73 -3.44
N ILE A 147 3.05 5.50 -3.30
CA ILE A 147 2.82 4.63 -2.14
C ILE A 147 3.68 5.11 -0.96
N PHE A 148 4.96 5.39 -1.20
CA PHE A 148 5.87 5.91 -0.16
C PHE A 148 5.43 7.27 0.41
N ALA A 149 4.64 8.04 -0.36
CA ALA A 149 4.09 9.32 0.07
C ALA A 149 2.89 9.18 1.03
N ILE A 150 2.27 7.99 1.14
CA ILE A 150 1.09 7.80 1.98
C ILE A 150 1.48 8.05 3.45
N PRO A 151 0.74 8.91 4.19
CA PRO A 151 1.10 9.29 5.57
C PRO A 151 1.36 8.11 6.50
N LYS A 152 0.52 7.06 6.43
CA LYS A 152 0.67 5.84 7.23
C LYS A 152 1.98 5.09 6.98
N ILE A 153 2.49 5.12 5.74
CA ILE A 153 3.75 4.48 5.36
C ILE A 153 4.94 5.40 5.70
N ARG A 154 4.83 6.69 5.38
CA ARG A 154 5.89 7.69 5.61
C ARG A 154 6.22 7.89 7.10
N ASN A 155 5.25 7.66 7.98
CA ASN A 155 5.40 7.87 9.42
C ASN A 155 5.85 6.62 10.20
N ILE A 156 6.17 5.51 9.53
CA ILE A 156 6.67 4.30 10.19
C ILE A 156 8.03 4.58 10.85
N LYS A 157 8.14 4.26 12.14
CA LYS A 157 9.36 4.43 12.94
C LYS A 157 10.47 3.49 12.43
N LYS A 158 11.72 3.97 12.49
CA LYS A 158 12.92 3.17 12.18
C LYS A 158 13.01 1.92 13.06
N ASN A 159 13.67 0.89 12.53
CA ASN A 159 13.84 -0.46 13.11
C ASN A 159 12.56 -1.31 13.12
N ASN A 160 11.54 -0.90 12.38
CA ASN A 160 10.32 -1.68 12.18
C ASN A 160 10.12 -1.97 10.69
N TYR A 161 11.07 -2.68 10.09
CA TYR A 161 11.09 -2.94 8.65
C TYR A 161 9.93 -3.87 8.23
N ASP A 162 9.54 -4.82 9.08
CA ASP A 162 8.37 -5.67 8.84
C ASP A 162 7.10 -4.82 8.66
N ARG A 163 6.91 -3.78 9.48
CA ARG A 163 5.77 -2.86 9.30
C ARG A 163 5.82 -2.09 7.99
N VAL A 164 7.01 -1.74 7.49
CA VAL A 164 7.16 -1.10 6.17
C VAL A 164 6.66 -2.05 5.09
N ILE A 165 7.13 -3.29 5.12
CA ILE A 165 6.71 -4.31 4.15
C ILE A 165 5.22 -4.59 4.27
N SER A 166 4.69 -4.84 5.47
CA SER A 166 3.26 -5.05 5.68
C SER A 166 2.41 -3.89 5.19
N ALA A 167 2.78 -2.64 5.49
CA ALA A 167 2.01 -1.48 5.06
C ALA A 167 2.06 -1.27 3.54
N ILE A 168 3.21 -1.52 2.91
CA ILE A 168 3.36 -1.48 1.45
C ILE A 168 2.54 -2.61 0.81
N HIS A 169 2.66 -3.83 1.31
CA HIS A 169 1.90 -5.00 0.90
C HIS A 169 0.40 -4.72 0.94
N ILE A 170 -0.15 -4.27 2.08
CA ILE A 170 -1.57 -3.88 2.19
C ILE A 170 -1.98 -2.83 1.16
N VAL A 171 -1.12 -1.85 0.88
CA VAL A 171 -1.45 -0.82 -0.12
C VAL A 171 -1.39 -1.38 -1.54
N ILE A 172 -0.40 -2.20 -1.86
CA ILE A 172 -0.29 -2.88 -3.17
C ILE A 172 -1.49 -3.80 -3.37
N GLU A 173 -1.77 -4.67 -2.40
CA GLU A 173 -2.96 -5.52 -2.38
C GLU A 173 -4.23 -4.68 -2.51
N GLY A 174 -4.40 -3.64 -1.70
CA GLY A 174 -5.59 -2.77 -1.75
C GLY A 174 -5.77 -2.07 -3.09
N ARG A 175 -4.67 -1.64 -3.74
CA ARG A 175 -4.70 -1.04 -5.09
C ARG A 175 -4.92 -2.07 -6.19
N ASN A 176 -4.50 -3.32 -5.97
CA ASN A 176 -4.89 -4.45 -6.80
C ASN A 176 -6.38 -4.81 -6.59
N ARG A 177 -6.97 -4.48 -5.43
CA ARG A 177 -8.32 -4.90 -4.97
C ARG A 177 -9.44 -3.84 -5.08
N SER A 178 -9.59 -3.07 -6.17
CA SER A 178 -10.91 -2.43 -6.40
C SER A 178 -11.35 -2.21 -7.84
N PRO A 179 -12.63 -2.50 -8.19
CA PRO A 179 -13.74 -3.07 -7.39
C PRO A 179 -14.23 -4.46 -7.85
N LYS A 180 -14.96 -5.33 -7.13
CA LYS A 180 -15.54 -5.46 -5.76
C LYS A 180 -16.24 -6.85 -5.76
N THR A 181 -16.33 -7.56 -4.61
CA THR A 181 -16.92 -8.92 -4.37
C THR A 181 -15.94 -10.11 -4.50
N PRO A 182 -16.20 -11.28 -3.88
CA PRO A 182 -15.30 -12.47 -3.80
C PRO A 182 -14.94 -13.12 -5.15
N HIS A 183 -15.34 -12.48 -6.24
CA HIS A 183 -14.87 -12.76 -7.57
C HIS A 183 -13.73 -11.80 -7.86
N ASP A 184 -12.51 -12.22 -7.58
CA ASP A 184 -11.42 -11.85 -8.47
C ASP A 184 -11.93 -12.18 -9.87
N LEU A 185 -12.21 -11.16 -10.66
CA LEU A 185 -12.59 -11.36 -12.04
C LEU A 185 -11.48 -12.19 -12.64
N THR A 186 -11.87 -13.33 -13.18
CA THR A 186 -10.97 -14.12 -13.98
C THR A 186 -10.38 -13.25 -15.09
N TYR A 187 -9.30 -13.65 -15.74
CA TYR A 187 -8.77 -12.88 -16.88
C TYR A 187 -9.88 -12.57 -17.91
N LEU A 188 -10.90 -13.44 -18.03
CA LEU A 188 -12.12 -13.22 -18.82
C LEU A 188 -13.00 -12.11 -18.26
N GLY A 189 -13.21 -12.08 -16.94
CA GLY A 189 -13.98 -11.03 -16.27
C GLY A 189 -13.32 -9.64 -16.35
N GLN A 190 -11.98 -9.56 -16.22
CA GLN A 190 -11.25 -8.30 -16.37
C GLN A 190 -11.30 -7.79 -17.81
N PHE A 191 -11.13 -8.71 -18.76
CA PHE A 191 -11.31 -8.45 -20.18
C PHE A 191 -12.72 -7.93 -20.51
N PHE A 192 -13.75 -8.56 -19.93
CA PHE A 192 -15.15 -8.18 -20.14
C PHE A 192 -15.43 -6.75 -19.64
N ILE A 193 -15.02 -6.40 -18.42
CA ILE A 193 -15.23 -5.05 -17.87
C ILE A 193 -14.56 -3.95 -18.72
N LYS A 194 -13.28 -4.14 -19.09
CA LYS A 194 -12.52 -3.16 -19.88
C LYS A 194 -13.16 -2.85 -21.24
N LYS A 195 -13.88 -3.82 -21.82
CA LYS A 195 -14.55 -3.67 -23.11
C LYS A 195 -16.01 -3.23 -22.99
N TYR A 196 -16.71 -3.66 -21.93
CA TYR A 196 -18.14 -3.38 -21.73
C TYR A 196 -18.42 -1.90 -21.44
N GLU A 197 -17.50 -1.17 -20.81
CA GLU A 197 -17.62 0.30 -20.68
C GLU A 197 -17.75 1.00 -22.04
N LYS A 198 -17.05 0.49 -23.06
CA LYS A 198 -17.17 1.03 -24.42
C LYS A 198 -18.49 0.63 -25.06
N GLU A 199 -18.93 -0.61 -24.86
CA GLU A 199 -20.20 -1.12 -25.40
C GLU A 199 -21.38 -0.25 -24.95
N SER A 200 -21.48 0.08 -23.66
CA SER A 200 -22.55 0.93 -23.14
C SER A 200 -22.54 2.34 -23.78
N LYS A 201 -21.34 2.90 -24.00
CA LYS A 201 -21.17 4.19 -24.68
C LYS A 201 -21.57 4.11 -26.16
N TYR A 202 -21.15 3.07 -26.88
CA TYR A 202 -21.52 2.87 -28.28
C TYR A 202 -23.02 2.60 -28.45
N HIS A 203 -23.63 1.88 -27.51
CA HIS A 203 -25.08 1.67 -27.46
C HIS A 203 -25.83 3.00 -27.31
N SER A 204 -25.42 3.83 -26.35
CA SER A 204 -26.03 5.16 -26.14
C SER A 204 -25.85 6.06 -27.37
N ASP A 205 -24.64 6.14 -27.91
CA ASP A 205 -24.33 6.93 -29.11
C ASP A 205 -25.15 6.44 -30.33
N THR A 206 -25.33 5.12 -30.47
CA THR A 206 -26.18 4.54 -31.51
C THR A 206 -27.63 4.98 -31.35
N ILE A 207 -28.19 4.96 -30.14
CA ILE A 207 -29.54 5.44 -29.85
C ILE A 207 -29.67 6.93 -30.20
N ASP A 208 -28.71 7.76 -29.79
CA ASP A 208 -28.75 9.19 -30.04
C ASP A 208 -28.65 9.51 -31.54
N LYS A 209 -27.76 8.83 -32.27
CA LYS A 209 -27.63 8.98 -33.72
C LYS A 209 -28.87 8.52 -34.48
N ILE A 210 -29.53 7.44 -34.04
CA ILE A 210 -30.83 7.01 -34.61
C ILE A 210 -31.92 8.04 -34.32
N LYS A 211 -31.93 8.61 -33.12
CA LYS A 211 -33.00 9.50 -32.66
C LYS A 211 -32.90 10.91 -33.25
N TYR A 212 -31.68 11.40 -33.49
CA TYR A 212 -31.43 12.82 -33.80
C TYR A 212 -30.67 13.08 -35.11
N LEU A 213 -30.13 12.08 -35.81
CA LEU A 213 -29.40 12.26 -37.08
C LEU A 213 -30.10 11.61 -38.30
N ASP A 214 -29.48 11.71 -39.47
CA ASP A 214 -29.97 11.12 -40.72
C ASP A 214 -29.76 9.59 -40.83
N LEU A 215 -30.42 8.99 -41.81
CA LEU A 215 -30.39 7.55 -42.05
C LEU A 215 -28.98 7.01 -42.31
N SER A 216 -28.09 7.81 -42.91
CA SER A 216 -26.72 7.41 -43.22
C SER A 216 -25.90 7.29 -41.93
N SER A 217 -26.02 8.29 -41.07
CA SER A 217 -25.34 8.35 -39.77
C SER A 217 -25.85 7.25 -38.82
N ALA A 218 -27.15 6.99 -38.83
CA ALA A 218 -27.76 5.91 -38.06
C ALA A 218 -27.26 4.52 -38.50
N LYS A 219 -27.10 4.30 -39.82
CA LYS A 219 -26.57 3.03 -40.35
C LYS A 219 -25.13 2.78 -39.93
N ILE A 220 -24.28 3.80 -39.94
CA ILE A 220 -22.88 3.68 -39.50
C ILE A 220 -22.83 3.25 -38.03
N ALA A 221 -23.59 3.92 -37.17
CA ALA A 221 -23.61 3.61 -35.73
C ALA A 221 -24.10 2.18 -35.43
N ILE A 222 -25.16 1.72 -36.11
CA ILE A 222 -25.66 0.35 -35.97
C ILE A 222 -24.59 -0.68 -36.33
N ASN A 223 -23.84 -0.45 -37.41
CA ASN A 223 -22.80 -1.39 -37.84
C ASN A 223 -21.61 -1.39 -36.87
N GLU A 224 -21.14 -0.22 -36.42
CA GLU A 224 -20.06 -0.12 -35.44
C GLU A 224 -20.39 -0.83 -34.12
N TYR A 225 -21.64 -0.69 -33.65
CA TYR A 225 -22.11 -1.40 -32.47
C TYR A 225 -22.17 -2.92 -32.69
N ALA A 226 -22.70 -3.37 -33.84
CA ALA A 226 -22.77 -4.79 -34.16
C ALA A 226 -21.37 -5.45 -34.25
N ASP A 227 -20.40 -4.77 -34.85
CA ASP A 227 -19.02 -5.26 -34.98
C ASP A 227 -18.36 -5.42 -33.60
N LEU A 228 -18.58 -4.48 -32.67
CA LEU A 228 -18.08 -4.59 -31.30
C LEU A 228 -18.67 -5.81 -30.57
N ILE A 229 -19.97 -6.06 -30.74
CA ILE A 229 -20.64 -7.23 -30.13
C ILE A 229 -20.07 -8.54 -30.68
N ILE A 230 -19.77 -8.60 -31.98
CA ILE A 230 -19.15 -9.78 -32.61
C ILE A 230 -17.73 -10.00 -32.07
N GLN A 231 -16.92 -8.94 -32.00
CA GLN A 231 -15.56 -9.03 -31.44
C GLN A 231 -15.57 -9.53 -29.99
N LEU A 232 -16.46 -8.99 -29.15
CA LEU A 232 -16.62 -9.42 -27.77
C LEU A 232 -16.98 -10.91 -27.69
N ARG A 233 -17.90 -11.36 -28.54
CA ARG A 233 -18.33 -12.76 -28.61
C ARG A 233 -17.17 -13.69 -28.98
N ASP A 234 -16.39 -13.32 -29.98
CA ASP A 234 -15.28 -14.15 -30.47
C ASP A 234 -14.11 -14.21 -29.47
N GLU A 235 -13.82 -13.10 -28.79
CA GLU A 235 -12.80 -13.04 -27.73
C GLU A 235 -13.20 -13.89 -26.50
N VAL A 236 -14.49 -13.93 -26.15
CA VAL A 236 -15.03 -14.83 -25.10
C VAL A 236 -15.00 -16.30 -25.53
N ASN A 237 -15.41 -16.61 -26.76
CA ASN A 237 -15.49 -17.99 -27.26
C ASN A 237 -14.11 -18.64 -27.44
N ASN A 238 -13.08 -17.85 -27.72
CA ASN A 238 -11.71 -18.31 -27.86
C ASN A 238 -10.88 -18.14 -26.58
N PHE A 239 -11.54 -17.78 -25.47
CA PHE A 239 -10.89 -17.56 -24.19
C PHE A 239 -10.38 -18.87 -23.59
N LYS A 240 -9.12 -18.90 -23.13
CA LYS A 240 -8.56 -20.05 -22.39
C LYS A 240 -8.78 -19.88 -20.89
N LYS A 241 -9.33 -20.91 -20.26
CA LYS A 241 -9.79 -20.98 -18.86
C LYS A 241 -8.74 -20.57 -17.79
N ASP A 242 -9.29 -20.06 -16.70
CA ASP A 242 -8.76 -19.23 -15.61
C ASP A 242 -7.84 -19.90 -14.57
N SER A 243 -7.00 -19.08 -13.92
CA SER A 243 -6.10 -19.42 -12.80
C SER A 243 -6.77 -19.30 -11.42
N TYR A 244 -8.04 -19.73 -11.26
CA TYR A 244 -8.62 -19.79 -9.91
C TYR A 244 -8.07 -21.01 -9.16
N ASN A 245 -7.24 -20.74 -8.17
CA ASN A 245 -6.73 -21.74 -7.24
C ASN A 245 -7.29 -21.43 -5.84
N GLU A 246 -8.22 -22.26 -5.37
CA GLU A 246 -8.84 -22.14 -4.03
C GLU A 246 -7.77 -22.04 -2.92
N LYS A 247 -6.64 -22.72 -3.10
CA LYS A 247 -5.53 -22.69 -2.14
C LYS A 247 -4.81 -21.35 -2.10
N ASP A 248 -4.65 -20.70 -3.25
CA ASP A 248 -4.04 -19.37 -3.34
C ASP A 248 -5.00 -18.30 -2.79
N TYR A 249 -6.30 -18.46 -3.05
CA TYR A 249 -7.36 -17.65 -2.44
C TYR A 249 -7.34 -17.75 -0.91
N ASP A 250 -7.32 -18.97 -0.36
CA ASP A 250 -7.31 -19.17 1.10
C ASP A 250 -6.08 -18.53 1.74
N LYS A 251 -4.93 -18.63 1.08
CA LYS A 251 -3.67 -18.03 1.51
C LYS A 251 -3.76 -16.50 1.57
N GLN A 252 -4.27 -15.87 0.51
CA GLN A 252 -4.44 -14.42 0.44
C GLN A 252 -5.47 -13.91 1.45
N PHE A 253 -6.57 -14.65 1.63
CA PHE A 253 -7.59 -14.30 2.61
C PHE A 253 -7.06 -14.37 4.04
N ALA A 254 -6.27 -15.42 4.37
CA ALA A 254 -5.65 -15.54 5.68
C ALA A 254 -4.61 -14.43 5.94
N GLN A 255 -3.83 -14.03 4.93
CA GLN A 255 -2.88 -12.92 5.02
C GLN A 255 -3.57 -11.58 5.27
N TYR A 256 -4.67 -11.33 4.55
CA TYR A 256 -5.49 -10.14 4.74
C TYR A 256 -6.03 -10.03 6.18
N VAL A 257 -6.65 -11.09 6.70
CA VAL A 257 -7.18 -11.13 8.08
C VAL A 257 -6.05 -10.92 9.10
N LYS A 258 -4.89 -11.57 8.90
CA LYS A 258 -3.70 -11.36 9.73
C LYS A 258 -3.28 -9.89 9.76
N ALA A 259 -3.17 -9.24 8.60
CA ALA A 259 -2.73 -7.87 8.48
C ALA A 259 -3.72 -6.87 9.11
N GLU A 260 -5.02 -7.10 8.91
CA GLU A 260 -6.08 -6.28 9.49
C GLU A 260 -6.05 -6.31 11.02
N LEU A 261 -5.86 -7.50 11.60
CA LEU A 261 -5.76 -7.66 13.05
C LEU A 261 -4.50 -7.00 13.64
N TYR A 262 -3.35 -7.10 12.99
CA TYR A 262 -2.14 -6.39 13.45
C TYR A 262 -2.27 -4.86 13.39
N ASN A 263 -3.02 -4.33 12.42
CA ASN A 263 -3.28 -2.90 12.32
C ASN A 263 -4.30 -2.42 13.36
N LEU A 264 -5.37 -3.20 13.58
CA LEU A 264 -6.44 -2.82 14.50
C LEU A 264 -5.97 -2.81 15.96
N TYR A 265 -5.11 -3.75 16.33
CA TYR A 265 -4.83 -4.04 17.74
C TYR A 265 -3.43 -3.64 18.23
N GLU A 266 -2.53 -3.22 17.35
CA GLU A 266 -1.20 -2.68 17.67
C GLU A 266 -0.50 -3.32 18.90
N PRO A 267 -0.20 -4.64 18.90
CA PRO A 267 0.34 -5.32 20.08
C PRO A 267 1.68 -4.72 20.53
N THR A 268 1.89 -4.59 21.85
CA THR A 268 3.18 -4.18 22.41
C THR A 268 4.19 -5.34 22.33
N LYS A 269 5.47 -5.07 22.59
CA LYS A 269 6.52 -6.12 22.53
C LYS A 269 6.28 -7.30 23.48
N HIS A 270 5.54 -7.13 24.58
CA HIS A 270 5.22 -8.22 25.50
C HIS A 270 4.06 -9.06 24.95
N ASP A 271 3.02 -8.40 24.45
CA ASP A 271 1.79 -9.04 23.98
C ASP A 271 1.93 -9.64 22.57
N ILE A 272 2.94 -9.21 21.79
CA ILE A 272 3.12 -9.64 20.40
C ILE A 272 3.30 -11.15 20.26
N ILE A 273 3.89 -11.81 21.27
CA ILE A 273 4.14 -13.25 21.25
C ILE A 273 2.81 -14.01 21.38
N GLU A 274 1.95 -13.58 22.29
CA GLU A 274 0.65 -14.22 22.53
C GLU A 274 -0.35 -13.88 21.44
N PHE A 275 -0.34 -12.62 20.98
CA PHE A 275 -1.12 -12.20 19.83
C PHE A 275 -0.73 -12.97 18.57
N SER A 276 0.57 -13.18 18.30
CA SER A 276 1.01 -13.98 17.16
C SER A 276 0.46 -15.41 17.23
N LYS A 277 0.39 -16.02 18.42
CA LYS A 277 -0.19 -17.37 18.56
C LYS A 277 -1.67 -17.39 18.18
N ILE A 278 -2.44 -16.38 18.59
CA ILE A 278 -3.85 -16.26 18.22
C ILE A 278 -3.99 -16.13 16.69
N ILE A 279 -3.18 -15.27 16.09
CA ILE A 279 -3.20 -15.02 14.64
C ILE A 279 -2.80 -16.27 13.86
N ASP A 280 -1.76 -16.98 14.27
CA ASP A 280 -1.29 -18.17 13.57
C ASP A 280 -2.33 -19.30 13.66
N GLU A 281 -3.03 -19.43 14.79
CA GLU A 281 -4.14 -20.37 14.95
C GLU A 281 -5.34 -19.98 14.07
N LEU A 282 -5.69 -18.69 14.02
CA LEU A 282 -6.74 -18.15 13.16
C LEU A 282 -6.44 -18.41 11.68
N VAL A 283 -5.24 -18.06 11.22
CA VAL A 283 -4.76 -18.32 9.86
C VAL A 283 -4.84 -19.80 9.54
N ASN A 284 -4.38 -20.65 10.45
CA ASN A 284 -4.46 -22.10 10.28
C ASN A 284 -5.90 -22.59 10.12
N LYS A 285 -6.86 -22.02 10.85
CA LYS A 285 -8.29 -22.32 10.69
C LYS A 285 -8.84 -21.82 9.37
N ILE A 286 -8.49 -20.61 8.92
CA ILE A 286 -8.88 -20.12 7.59
C ILE A 286 -8.42 -21.07 6.49
N MET A 287 -7.17 -21.55 6.57
CA MET A 287 -6.58 -22.43 5.56
C MET A 287 -7.19 -23.83 5.52
N ASN A 288 -7.62 -24.36 6.66
CA ASN A 288 -7.91 -25.79 6.80
C ASN A 288 -9.35 -26.12 7.20
N ASP A 289 -10.13 -25.14 7.65
CA ASP A 289 -11.48 -25.32 8.18
C ASP A 289 -12.50 -24.59 7.30
N LYS A 290 -13.11 -25.35 6.38
CA LYS A 290 -14.09 -24.81 5.41
C LYS A 290 -15.34 -24.26 6.11
N GLU A 291 -15.73 -24.82 7.26
CA GLU A 291 -16.90 -24.36 8.02
C GLU A 291 -16.61 -23.01 8.69
N PHE A 292 -15.45 -22.90 9.34
CA PHE A 292 -14.99 -21.62 9.89
C PHE A 292 -14.88 -20.55 8.81
N LYS A 293 -14.25 -20.87 7.67
CA LYS A 293 -14.10 -19.95 6.55
C LYS A 293 -15.44 -19.45 6.01
N LYS A 294 -16.41 -20.36 5.83
CA LYS A 294 -17.76 -20.00 5.38
C LYS A 294 -18.43 -19.06 6.38
N ARG A 295 -18.22 -19.25 7.68
CA ARG A 295 -18.73 -18.36 8.71
C ARG A 295 -18.08 -16.98 8.66
N LEU A 296 -16.75 -16.94 8.54
CA LEU A 296 -15.99 -15.71 8.40
C LEU A 296 -16.43 -14.88 7.18
N LEU A 297 -16.82 -15.54 6.09
CA LEU A 297 -17.30 -14.91 4.85
C LEU A 297 -18.79 -14.53 4.87
N ASN A 298 -19.61 -15.18 5.70
CA ASN A 298 -21.06 -14.97 5.74
C ASN A 298 -21.49 -13.92 6.78
N GLU A 299 -20.65 -13.63 7.77
CA GLU A 299 -20.90 -12.54 8.72
C GLU A 299 -20.52 -11.20 8.07
N GLU A 300 -21.20 -10.86 6.97
CA GLU A 300 -21.16 -9.54 6.34
C GLU A 300 -21.76 -8.51 7.32
N ASP A 301 -21.02 -7.41 7.49
CA ASP A 301 -21.28 -6.24 8.35
C ASP A 301 -20.82 -6.33 9.83
N LYS A 302 -19.61 -5.78 10.06
CA LYS A 302 -19.15 -5.16 11.31
C LYS A 302 -18.85 -6.09 12.51
N GLN A 303 -18.39 -7.32 12.28
CA GLN A 303 -17.77 -8.08 13.38
C GLN A 303 -16.26 -8.16 13.25
N ASP A 304 -15.63 -8.02 14.40
CA ASP A 304 -14.20 -8.18 14.60
C ASP A 304 -13.81 -9.65 14.35
N TYR A 305 -12.85 -9.91 13.45
CA TYR A 305 -12.40 -11.28 13.15
C TYR A 305 -11.96 -12.04 14.40
N LEU A 306 -11.45 -11.33 15.42
CA LEU A 306 -11.06 -11.92 16.69
C LEU A 306 -12.29 -12.42 17.48
N GLU A 307 -13.40 -11.68 17.43
CA GLU A 307 -14.66 -12.06 18.08
C GLU A 307 -15.36 -13.20 17.33
N ILE A 308 -15.34 -13.18 15.99
CA ILE A 308 -15.84 -14.31 15.16
C ILE A 308 -15.06 -15.58 15.49
N PHE A 309 -13.73 -15.47 15.56
CA PHE A 309 -12.86 -16.60 15.90
C PHE A 309 -13.12 -17.12 17.31
N ARG A 310 -13.19 -16.23 18.29
CA ARG A 310 -13.55 -16.55 19.67
C ARG A 310 -14.88 -17.28 19.76
N ASN A 311 -15.92 -16.78 19.09
CA ASN A 311 -17.25 -17.37 19.10
C ASN A 311 -17.26 -18.74 18.43
N TYR A 312 -16.53 -18.90 17.34
CA TYR A 312 -16.32 -20.19 16.70
C TYR A 312 -15.67 -21.20 17.64
N LYS A 313 -14.58 -20.81 18.32
CA LYS A 313 -13.87 -21.66 19.29
C LYS A 313 -14.77 -22.06 20.46
N LYS A 314 -15.56 -21.13 21.02
CA LYS A 314 -16.54 -21.42 22.08
C LYS A 314 -17.57 -22.47 21.66
N GLN A 315 -18.09 -22.38 20.44
CA GLN A 315 -19.08 -23.33 19.92
C GLN A 315 -18.49 -24.72 19.68
N HIS A 316 -17.17 -24.81 19.50
CA HIS A 316 -16.43 -26.07 19.30
C HIS A 316 -15.71 -26.56 20.57
N ASN A 317 -15.99 -25.97 21.74
CA ASN A 317 -15.35 -26.26 23.02
C ASN A 317 -13.81 -26.14 22.98
N GLU A 318 -13.27 -25.25 22.15
CA GLU A 318 -11.85 -24.94 22.06
C GLU A 318 -11.44 -23.87 23.09
N ASN A 319 -10.16 -23.83 23.47
CA ASN A 319 -9.65 -22.87 24.46
C ASN A 319 -9.65 -21.43 23.90
N VAL A 320 -10.30 -20.52 24.62
CA VAL A 320 -10.39 -19.07 24.29
C VAL A 320 -9.70 -18.15 25.29
N ALA A 321 -9.03 -18.69 26.33
CA ALA A 321 -8.49 -17.90 27.44
C ALA A 321 -7.53 -16.79 26.98
N ILE A 322 -6.64 -17.10 26.03
CA ILE A 322 -5.68 -16.12 25.48
C ILE A 322 -6.41 -15.03 24.68
N ILE A 323 -7.47 -15.41 23.95
CA ILE A 323 -8.28 -14.45 23.17
C ILE A 323 -9.10 -13.57 24.11
N ASP A 324 -9.67 -14.14 25.17
CA ASP A 324 -10.41 -13.42 26.20
C ASP A 324 -9.51 -12.44 26.96
N GLU A 325 -8.33 -12.86 27.39
CA GLU A 325 -7.33 -12.02 28.05
C GLU A 325 -6.93 -10.85 27.16
N TYR A 326 -6.68 -11.10 25.88
CA TYR A 326 -6.31 -10.06 24.93
C TYR A 326 -7.47 -9.08 24.66
N ILE A 327 -8.70 -9.56 24.51
CA ILE A 327 -9.89 -8.71 24.32
C ILE A 327 -10.16 -7.84 25.55
N GLU A 328 -9.97 -8.36 26.76
CA GLU A 328 -10.12 -7.57 27.99
C GLU A 328 -9.01 -6.51 28.11
N ASP A 329 -7.76 -6.84 27.80
CA ASP A 329 -6.66 -5.87 27.79
C ASP A 329 -6.90 -4.73 26.77
N LEU A 330 -7.51 -5.05 25.62
CA LEU A 330 -7.93 -4.05 24.63
C LEU A 330 -9.03 -3.11 25.12
N LYS A 331 -9.90 -3.55 26.03
CA LYS A 331 -10.94 -2.69 26.63
C LYS A 331 -10.38 -1.76 27.70
N ASP A 332 -9.34 -2.22 28.42
CA ASP A 332 -8.67 -1.43 29.47
C ASP A 332 -7.70 -0.38 28.88
N ARG A 333 -7.24 -0.59 27.65
CA ARG A 333 -6.63 0.47 26.84
C ARG A 333 -7.75 1.43 26.43
N GLU A 334 -7.90 2.58 27.11
CA GLU A 334 -8.73 3.69 26.62
C GLU A 334 -8.28 4.05 25.19
N ILE A 335 -8.93 3.47 24.18
CA ILE A 335 -8.81 3.91 22.80
C ILE A 335 -9.58 5.21 22.77
N ASP A 336 -8.87 6.34 22.73
CA ASP A 336 -9.46 7.65 22.41
C ASP A 336 -10.23 7.51 21.08
N PRO A 337 -11.57 7.52 21.09
CA PRO A 337 -12.35 7.37 19.87
C PRO A 337 -12.15 8.55 18.91
N ASN A 338 -11.59 9.66 19.39
CA ASN A 338 -11.32 10.86 18.59
C ASN A 338 -10.02 10.78 17.78
N LEU A 339 -9.18 9.77 17.97
CA LEU A 339 -8.03 9.53 17.07
C LEU A 339 -8.46 9.06 15.66
N TYR A 340 -9.76 8.80 15.46
CA TYR A 340 -10.35 8.34 14.20
C TYR A 340 -11.23 9.38 13.47
N TYR A 341 -11.50 10.57 14.04
CA TYR A 341 -12.49 11.52 13.48
C TYR A 341 -12.15 13.03 13.44
N GLU A 342 -10.90 13.45 13.62
CA GLU A 342 -10.42 14.81 13.26
C GLU A 342 -9.26 14.64 12.25
N ASP A 343 -9.30 14.90 10.94
CA ASP A 343 -10.09 15.81 10.11
C ASP A 343 -10.66 15.08 8.87
N ILE A 344 -11.95 14.80 8.89
CA ILE A 344 -12.76 14.80 7.66
C ILE A 344 -13.72 15.97 7.81
N ASP A 345 -13.23 17.19 7.57
CA ASP A 345 -14.07 18.22 6.98
C ASP A 345 -13.23 19.29 6.25
N GLU A 346 -13.69 19.59 5.04
CA GLU A 346 -13.47 20.84 4.30
C GLU A 346 -12.03 21.33 4.04
N THR A 347 -11.31 20.71 3.10
CA THR A 347 -10.56 21.45 2.05
C THR A 347 -10.22 20.54 0.86
N TYR A 348 -11.20 19.78 0.36
CA TYR A 348 -11.25 19.51 -1.08
C TYR A 348 -12.06 20.64 -1.72
N ASN A 349 -11.47 21.84 -1.74
CA ASN A 349 -11.87 22.84 -2.73
C ASN A 349 -11.14 22.46 -4.02
N THR A 350 -11.85 21.76 -4.89
CA THR A 350 -11.43 21.43 -6.26
C THR A 350 -11.53 22.65 -7.17
N ASP A 351 -10.97 23.79 -6.77
CA ASP A 351 -10.89 24.98 -7.60
C ASP A 351 -9.56 25.70 -7.36
N ASN A 352 -8.86 25.91 -8.47
CA ASN A 352 -7.55 26.54 -8.67
C ASN A 352 -6.32 25.66 -8.43
N ILE A 353 -5.79 25.11 -9.52
CA ILE A 353 -4.50 25.50 -10.13
C ILE A 353 -4.47 24.94 -11.57
N TYR A 354 -3.97 25.77 -12.50
CA TYR A 354 -3.86 25.61 -13.96
C TYR A 354 -4.98 26.20 -14.83
N LEU A 355 -5.09 27.53 -14.80
CA LEU A 355 -5.03 28.31 -16.03
C LEU A 355 -4.11 29.50 -15.75
N ASP A 356 -2.87 29.40 -16.22
CA ASP A 356 -2.11 30.56 -16.70
C ASP A 356 -1.25 30.10 -17.87
N GLU A 357 -1.61 30.66 -19.02
CA GLU A 357 -0.71 31.26 -20.00
C GLU A 357 0.39 30.38 -20.60
N PHE A 358 0.12 29.88 -21.81
CA PHE A 358 1.13 29.85 -22.86
C PHE A 358 0.96 31.09 -23.73
N GLU A 359 2.06 31.83 -23.85
CA GLU A 359 2.27 33.11 -24.54
C GLU A 359 2.14 33.05 -26.09
N ASP A 360 1.95 34.26 -26.65
CA ASP A 360 2.41 34.75 -27.96
C ASP A 360 1.77 34.23 -29.27
N GLN A 361 0.80 35.00 -29.80
CA GLN A 361 0.93 35.89 -30.99
C GLN A 361 -0.40 36.56 -31.38
#